data_AF-A0A3M9ZLG1-F1
#
_entry.id   AF-A0A3M9ZLG1-F1
#
_cell.length_a   1.000
_cell.length_b   1.000
_cell.length_c   1.000
_cell.angle_alpha   90.00
_cell.angle_beta   90.00
_cell.angle_gamma   90.00
#
_symmetry.space_group_name_H-M   'P 1'
#
loop_
_entity.id
_entity.type
_entity.pdbx_description
1 polymer ?
#
loop_
_entity_poly.entity_id
_entity_poly.type
_entity_poly.pdbx_seq_one_letter_code
_entity_poly.pdbx_strand_id
1 'polypeptide(L)'
;MAGTHEGIAAVLSREAGLDAAQARTYVLIATGGAMDAARVAGELGIGKDEALAAARALVALGGLIDYGNGRFESMHPRFAAVNMYRKSCEAAGREPSRNDAIDGVGASLEDEYDRARDMRGTRGSGAR
;
A
#
# COMPACT_ATOMS: atom_id res chain seq x y z
N MET A 1 5.09 13.77 -11.73
CA MET A 1 4.37 12.58 -11.24
C MET A 1 4.67 12.24 -9.77
N ALA A 2 5.76 12.73 -9.15
CA ALA A 2 6.07 12.47 -7.73
C ALA A 2 5.15 13.15 -6.70
N GLY A 3 4.49 14.27 -7.05
CA GLY A 3 3.65 15.03 -6.12
C GLY A 3 2.36 14.32 -5.70
N THR A 4 1.82 13.43 -6.54
CA THR A 4 0.53 12.77 -6.29
C THR A 4 0.66 11.62 -5.29
N HIS A 5 1.70 10.79 -5.40
CA HIS A 5 1.90 9.64 -4.50
C HIS A 5 2.27 10.04 -3.08
N GLU A 6 3.10 11.07 -2.91
CA GLU A 6 3.38 11.64 -1.59
C GLU A 6 2.13 12.30 -0.97
N GLY A 7 1.31 12.97 -1.78
CA GLY A 7 0.02 13.49 -1.32
C GLY A 7 -0.92 12.39 -0.81
N ILE A 8 -0.99 11.25 -1.52
CA ILE A 8 -1.78 10.09 -1.12
C ILE A 8 -1.22 9.46 0.15
N ALA A 9 0.10 9.29 0.27
CA ALA A 9 0.75 8.77 1.47
C ALA A 9 0.48 9.68 2.69
N ALA A 10 0.48 11.00 2.50
CA ALA A 10 0.14 11.95 3.55
C ALA A 10 -1.33 11.82 4.00
N VAL A 11 -2.27 11.59 3.08
CA VAL A 11 -3.68 11.32 3.44
C VAL A 11 -3.79 10.03 4.25
N LEU A 12 -3.15 8.95 3.83
CA LEU A 12 -3.15 7.69 4.58
C LEU A 12 -2.56 7.85 5.98
N SER A 13 -1.48 8.63 6.11
CA SER A 13 -0.87 8.89 7.42
C SER A 13 -1.80 9.67 8.33
N ARG A 14 -2.46 10.71 7.80
CA ARG A 14 -3.36 11.59 8.57
C ARG A 14 -4.67 10.91 8.95
N GLU A 15 -5.31 10.26 7.97
CA GLU A 15 -6.67 9.76 8.11
C GLU A 15 -6.70 8.33 8.65
N ALA A 16 -5.81 7.46 8.17
CA ALA A 16 -5.73 6.06 8.58
C ALA A 16 -4.64 5.80 9.63
N GLY A 17 -3.92 6.84 10.10
CA GLY A 17 -2.96 6.72 11.20
C GLY A 17 -1.73 5.87 10.88
N LEU A 18 -1.41 5.73 9.59
CA LEU A 18 -0.19 5.05 9.15
C LEU A 18 1.02 5.92 9.48
N ASP A 19 2.14 5.29 9.85
CA ASP A 19 3.42 5.99 9.81
C ASP A 19 3.90 6.22 8.37
N ALA A 20 4.91 7.07 8.20
CA ALA A 20 5.41 7.44 6.88
C ALA A 20 5.95 6.22 6.09
N ALA A 21 6.59 5.26 6.76
CA ALA A 21 7.13 4.07 6.11
C ALA A 21 5.99 3.16 5.62
N GLN A 22 4.96 2.97 6.43
CA GLN A 22 3.76 2.21 6.09
C GLN A 22 3.02 2.86 4.91
N ALA A 23 2.74 4.17 4.98
CA ALA A 23 1.98 4.85 3.93
C ALA A 23 2.71 4.79 2.58
N ARG A 24 4.02 5.07 2.56
CA ARG A 24 4.85 5.01 1.35
C ARG A 24 5.00 3.57 0.84
N THR A 25 5.16 2.58 1.74
CA THR A 25 5.22 1.15 1.37
C THR A 25 3.93 0.70 0.68
N TYR A 26 2.77 1.07 1.22
CA TYR A 26 1.49 0.73 0.61
C TYR A 26 1.34 1.34 -0.79
N VAL A 27 1.59 2.64 -0.94
CA VAL A 27 1.48 3.32 -2.25
C VAL A 27 2.44 2.71 -3.26
N LEU A 28 3.68 2.41 -2.86
CA LEU A 28 4.67 1.77 -3.73
C LEU A 28 4.23 0.38 -4.20
N ILE A 29 3.69 -0.45 -3.30
CA ILE A 29 3.23 -1.79 -3.67
C ILE A 29 1.94 -1.72 -4.52
N ALA A 30 1.06 -0.77 -4.21
CA ALA A 30 -0.18 -0.57 -4.95
C ALA A 30 0.08 -0.16 -6.41
N THR A 31 1.05 0.70 -6.67
CA THR A 31 1.35 1.20 -8.03
C THR A 31 2.49 0.44 -8.72
N GLY A 32 3.34 -0.25 -7.96
CA GLY A 32 4.50 -0.99 -8.47
C GLY A 32 4.28 -2.50 -8.59
N GLY A 33 3.15 -3.01 -8.06
CA GLY A 33 2.80 -4.42 -8.04
C GLY A 33 3.57 -5.22 -6.98
N ALA A 34 3.38 -6.54 -7.00
CA ALA A 34 3.94 -7.43 -5.98
C ALA A 34 5.48 -7.35 -5.92
N MET A 35 6.02 -7.15 -4.73
CA MET A 35 7.47 -7.00 -4.48
C MET A 35 7.88 -7.52 -3.11
N ASP A 36 9.17 -7.76 -2.93
CA ASP A 36 9.72 -8.17 -1.65
C ASP A 36 10.22 -6.98 -0.80
N ALA A 37 10.44 -7.22 0.49
CA ALA A 37 10.91 -6.20 1.43
C ALA A 37 12.27 -5.58 1.05
N ALA A 38 13.14 -6.32 0.34
CA ALA A 38 14.43 -5.78 -0.08
C ALA A 38 14.26 -4.75 -1.20
N ARG A 39 13.35 -5.01 -2.15
CA ARG A 39 12.98 -4.04 -3.18
C ARG A 39 12.29 -2.82 -2.56
N VAL A 40 11.35 -3.00 -1.64
CA VAL A 40 10.71 -1.88 -0.92
C VAL A 40 11.76 -1.01 -0.23
N ALA A 41 12.70 -1.62 0.49
CA ALA A 41 13.78 -0.91 1.16
C ALA A 41 14.63 -0.08 0.19
N GLY A 42 15.01 -0.65 -0.96
CA GLY A 42 15.78 0.04 -1.99
C GLY A 42 15.03 1.21 -2.63
N GLU A 43 13.76 1.03 -2.98
CA GLU A 43 12.93 2.05 -3.63
C GLU A 43 12.60 3.21 -2.67
N LEU A 44 12.42 2.92 -1.36
CA LEU A 44 12.08 3.93 -0.36
C LEU A 44 13.29 4.55 0.35
N GLY A 45 14.49 3.96 0.20
CA GLY A 45 15.70 4.38 0.89
C GLY A 45 15.69 4.11 2.39
N ILE A 46 14.99 3.05 2.83
CA ILE A 46 14.82 2.68 4.25
C ILE A 46 15.52 1.34 4.55
N GLY A 47 15.61 0.97 5.84
CA GLY A 47 16.17 -0.33 6.22
C GLY A 47 15.30 -1.51 5.77
N LYS A 48 15.92 -2.67 5.48
CA LYS A 48 15.16 -3.89 5.12
C LYS A 48 14.23 -4.35 6.23
N ASP A 49 14.67 -4.26 7.48
CA ASP A 49 13.84 -4.64 8.63
C ASP A 49 12.67 -3.66 8.85
N GLU A 50 12.90 -2.37 8.57
CA GLU A 50 11.87 -1.33 8.59
C GLU A 50 10.83 -1.56 7.48
N ALA A 51 11.27 -1.83 6.25
CA ALA A 51 10.39 -2.18 5.14
C ALA A 51 9.57 -3.44 5.44
N LEU A 52 10.18 -4.46 6.04
CA LEU A 52 9.50 -5.69 6.43
C LEU A 52 8.48 -5.46 7.54
N ALA A 53 8.82 -4.64 8.55
CA ALA A 53 7.92 -4.27 9.63
C ALA A 53 6.71 -3.48 9.10
N ALA A 54 6.95 -2.50 8.24
CA ALA A 54 5.91 -1.71 7.58
C ALA A 54 4.97 -2.61 6.75
N ALA A 55 5.52 -3.51 5.92
CA ALA A 55 4.73 -4.43 5.13
C ALA A 55 3.85 -5.36 6.00
N ARG A 56 4.39 -5.92 7.09
CA ARG A 56 3.64 -6.77 8.02
C ARG A 56 2.53 -6.00 8.75
N ALA A 57 2.79 -4.77 9.16
CA ALA A 57 1.77 -3.91 9.75
C ALA A 57 0.62 -3.65 8.76
N LEU A 58 0.95 -3.38 7.49
CA LEU A 58 -0.05 -3.21 6.45
C LEU A 58 -0.85 -4.50 6.16
N VAL A 59 -0.24 -5.68 6.29
CA VAL A 59 -1.00 -6.96 6.23
C VAL A 59 -2.02 -7.02 7.36
N ALA A 60 -1.62 -6.71 8.59
CA ALA A 60 -2.53 -6.67 9.73
C ALA A 60 -3.65 -5.64 9.56
N LEU A 61 -3.37 -4.51 8.90
CA LEU A 61 -4.33 -3.46 8.58
C LEU A 61 -5.22 -3.77 7.35
N GLY A 62 -4.98 -4.88 6.65
CA GLY A 62 -5.72 -5.20 5.43
C GLY A 62 -5.39 -4.25 4.26
N GLY A 63 -4.14 -3.79 4.18
CA GLY A 63 -3.60 -3.07 3.03
C GLY A 63 -2.86 -4.00 2.06
N LEU A 64 -2.20 -5.04 2.58
CA LEU A 64 -1.37 -5.98 1.81
C LEU A 64 -1.73 -7.44 2.07
N ILE A 65 -1.33 -8.30 1.13
CA ILE A 65 -1.35 -9.76 1.18
C ILE A 65 0.10 -10.22 1.30
N ASP A 66 0.39 -11.10 2.26
CA ASP A 66 1.68 -11.78 2.40
C ASP A 66 1.64 -13.12 1.64
N TYR A 67 2.52 -13.29 0.65
CA TYR A 67 2.67 -14.55 -0.10
C TYR A 67 3.70 -15.50 0.52
N GLY A 68 4.30 -15.13 1.65
CA GLY A 68 5.46 -15.78 2.23
C GLY A 68 6.77 -15.32 1.60
N ASN A 69 7.89 -15.74 2.20
CA ASN A 69 9.25 -15.38 1.78
C ASN A 69 9.53 -13.87 1.70
N GLY A 70 8.75 -13.07 2.43
CA GLY A 70 8.90 -11.60 2.44
C GLY A 70 8.40 -10.91 1.18
N ARG A 71 7.53 -11.56 0.39
CA ARG A 71 6.89 -11.00 -0.80
C ARG A 71 5.45 -10.58 -0.49
N PHE A 72 5.13 -9.35 -0.89
CA PHE A 72 3.85 -8.72 -0.59
C PHE A 72 3.17 -8.23 -1.87
N GLU A 73 1.85 -8.19 -1.87
CA GLU A 73 1.03 -7.59 -2.91
C GLU A 73 -0.07 -6.74 -2.27
N SER A 74 -0.46 -5.64 -2.89
CA SER A 74 -1.53 -4.81 -2.33
C SER A 74 -2.89 -5.48 -2.54
N MET A 75 -3.79 -5.27 -1.59
CA MET A 75 -5.21 -5.43 -1.89
C MET A 75 -5.68 -4.29 -2.81
N HIS A 76 -6.85 -4.47 -3.43
CA HIS A 76 -7.41 -3.45 -4.32
C HIS A 76 -7.58 -2.11 -3.58
N PRO A 77 -7.08 -0.98 -4.12
CA PRO A 77 -6.96 0.26 -3.36
C PRO A 77 -8.26 0.79 -2.73
N ARG A 78 -9.39 0.62 -3.42
CA ARG A 78 -10.72 0.98 -2.91
C ARG A 78 -11.13 0.24 -1.64
N PHE A 79 -10.70 -1.01 -1.48
CA PHE A 79 -10.98 -1.78 -0.26
C PHE A 79 -9.89 -1.57 0.78
N ALA A 80 -8.63 -1.57 0.33
CA ALA A 80 -7.47 -1.43 1.20
C ALA A 80 -7.49 -0.11 1.99
N ALA A 81 -7.72 1.03 1.33
CA ALA A 81 -7.76 2.33 2.00
C ALA A 81 -8.83 2.39 3.10
N VAL A 82 -10.03 1.89 2.80
CA VAL A 82 -11.15 1.81 3.74
C VAL A 82 -10.86 0.84 4.89
N ASN A 83 -10.26 -0.33 4.60
CA ASN A 83 -9.92 -1.31 5.62
C ASN A 83 -8.87 -0.78 6.60
N MET A 84 -7.81 -0.16 6.09
CA MET A 84 -6.77 0.43 6.91
C MET A 84 -7.34 1.53 7.82
N TYR A 85 -8.20 2.41 7.26
CA TYR A 85 -8.89 3.45 8.03
C TYR A 85 -9.78 2.86 9.14
N ARG A 86 -10.63 1.87 8.81
CA ARG A 86 -11.54 1.24 9.77
C ARG A 86 -10.78 0.60 10.93
N LYS A 87 -9.73 -0.19 10.63
CA LYS A 87 -8.92 -0.84 11.67
C LYS A 87 -8.17 0.16 12.55
N SER A 88 -7.75 1.29 11.98
CA SER A 88 -7.14 2.38 12.75
C SER A 88 -8.15 3.06 13.68
N CYS A 89 -9.38 3.32 13.22
CA CYS A 89 -10.47 3.80 14.08
C CYS A 89 -10.77 2.83 15.22
N GLU A 90 -10.90 1.54 14.91
CA GLU A 90 -11.14 0.48 15.90
C GLU A 90 -10.03 0.43 16.96
N ALA A 91 -8.75 0.48 16.54
CA ALA A 91 -7.61 0.52 17.46
C ALA A 91 -7.59 1.76 18.35
N ALA A 92 -8.14 2.88 17.86
CA ALA A 92 -8.28 4.13 18.60
C ALA A 92 -9.59 4.21 19.44
N GLY A 93 -10.43 3.17 19.44
CA GLY A 93 -11.73 3.18 20.13
C GLY A 93 -12.75 4.15 19.53
N ARG A 94 -12.63 4.48 18.24
CA ARG A 94 -13.52 5.39 17.51
C ARG A 94 -14.37 4.61 16.52
N GLU A 95 -15.62 5.03 16.35
CA GLU A 95 -16.50 4.44 15.33
C GLU A 95 -16.10 4.95 13.93
N PRO A 96 -15.90 4.06 12.94
CA PRO A 96 -15.55 4.50 11.59
C PRO A 96 -16.73 5.24 10.94
N SER A 97 -16.52 6.51 10.57
CA SER A 97 -17.46 7.28 9.74
C SER A 97 -16.96 7.43 8.31
N ARG A 98 -17.84 7.80 7.37
CA ARG A 98 -17.45 8.14 6.00
C ARG A 98 -16.32 9.18 6.01
N ASN A 99 -15.31 8.97 5.15
CA ASN A 99 -14.16 9.84 5.01
C ASN A 99 -13.84 10.00 3.51
N ASP A 100 -14.24 11.13 2.93
CA ASP A 100 -14.09 11.36 1.48
C ASP A 100 -12.61 11.40 1.04
N ALA A 101 -11.68 11.72 1.94
CA ALA A 101 -10.26 11.68 1.63
C ALA A 101 -9.76 10.23 1.46
N ILE A 102 -10.21 9.32 2.33
CA ILE A 102 -9.93 7.87 2.22
C ILE A 102 -10.57 7.29 0.96
N ASP A 103 -11.83 7.65 0.67
CA ASP A 103 -12.51 7.21 -0.55
C ASP A 103 -11.77 7.70 -1.81
N GLY A 104 -11.24 8.93 -1.76
CA GLY A 104 -10.42 9.52 -2.81
C GLY A 104 -9.09 8.81 -3.04
N VAL A 105 -8.46 8.25 -2.00
CA VAL A 105 -7.22 7.44 -2.16
C VAL A 105 -7.48 6.22 -3.04
N GLY A 106 -8.57 5.51 -2.77
CA GLY A 106 -8.94 4.31 -3.52
C GLY A 106 -9.12 4.57 -5.01
N ALA A 107 -9.84 5.64 -5.35
CA ALA A 107 -10.06 6.06 -6.73
C ALA A 107 -8.78 6.56 -7.42
N SER A 108 -7.93 7.27 -6.68
CA SER A 108 -6.70 7.86 -7.25
C SER A 108 -5.65 6.81 -7.62
N LEU A 109 -5.64 5.67 -6.93
CA LEU A 109 -4.67 4.59 -7.15
C LEU A 109 -5.21 3.49 -8.08
N GLU A 110 -6.50 3.47 -8.41
CA GLU A 110 -7.18 2.37 -9.11
C GLU A 110 -6.53 2.05 -10.46
N ASP A 111 -6.40 3.05 -11.35
CA ASP A 111 -5.80 2.87 -12.68
C ASP A 111 -4.35 2.37 -12.63
N GLU A 112 -3.54 2.90 -11.70
CA GLU A 112 -2.15 2.50 -11.55
C GLU A 112 -2.01 1.09 -11.00
N TYR A 113 -2.87 0.73 -10.05
CA TYR A 113 -2.97 -0.61 -9.50
C TYR A 113 -3.36 -1.64 -10.56
N ASP A 114 -4.39 -1.35 -11.36
CA ASP A 114 -4.84 -2.25 -12.42
C ASP A 114 -3.72 -2.46 -13.46
N ARG A 115 -3.04 -1.38 -13.88
CA ARG A 115 -1.87 -1.49 -14.76
C ARG A 115 -0.74 -2.31 -14.14
N ALA A 116 -0.44 -2.10 -12.87
CA ALA A 116 0.62 -2.84 -12.18
C ALA A 116 0.30 -4.34 -12.09
N ARG A 117 -0.98 -4.69 -11.93
CA ARG A 117 -1.48 -6.05 -11.87
C ARG A 117 -1.46 -6.72 -13.25
N ASP A 118 -1.88 -6.01 -14.30
CA ASP A 118 -1.90 -6.52 -15.67
C ASP A 118 -0.50 -6.75 -16.24
N MET A 119 0.50 -5.94 -15.83
CA MET A 119 1.89 -6.15 -16.21
C MET A 119 2.52 -7.44 -15.64
N ARG A 120 1.86 -8.17 -14.73
CA ARG A 120 2.27 -9.55 -14.40
C ARG A 120 2.18 -10.48 -15.62
N GLY A 121 1.32 -10.19 -16.59
CA GLY A 121 1.16 -11.00 -17.80
C GLY A 121 2.25 -10.78 -18.86
N THR A 122 2.92 -9.62 -18.85
CA THR A 122 3.83 -9.22 -19.94
C THR A 122 5.31 -9.34 -19.59
N ARG A 123 5.68 -9.44 -18.30
CA ARG A 123 7.06 -9.74 -17.87
C ARG A 123 7.40 -11.23 -17.83
N GLY A 124 6.69 -12.03 -18.64
CA GLY A 124 6.87 -13.47 -18.81
C GLY A 124 7.18 -13.93 -20.24
N SER A 125 7.45 -13.02 -21.18
CA SER A 125 7.90 -13.38 -22.53
C SER A 125 9.14 -12.58 -22.91
N GLY A 126 10.26 -12.98 -22.32
CA GLY A 126 11.61 -12.50 -22.62
C GLY A 126 12.61 -13.63 -22.39
N ALA A 127 12.24 -14.85 -22.78
CA ALA A 127 13.12 -16.01 -22.80
C ALA A 127 12.61 -17.00 -23.85
N ARG A 128 12.92 -16.70 -25.12
CA ARG A 128 13.43 -17.63 -26.15
C ARG A 128 13.51 -16.92 -27.49
#